data_AF-A0A3A1PDN0-F1
#
_entry.id   AF-A0A3A1PDN0-F1
#
_cell.length_a   1.000
_cell.length_b   1.000
_cell.length_c   1.000
_cell.angle_alpha   90.00
_cell.angle_beta   90.00
_cell.angle_gamma   90.00
#
_symmetry.space_group_name_H-M   'P 1'
#
loop_
_entity.id
_entity.type
_entity.pdbx_description
1 polymer ?
#
loop_
_entity_poly.entity_id
_entity_poly.type
_entity_poly.pdbx_seq_one_letter_code
_entity_poly.pdbx_strand_id
1 'polypeptide(L)'
;MMARWCKGLREVALGSASSKDGYGQTLADDLRALISFRRLRKVQLTWQDPASYAGDIHARFPLIRRFGDTVEAYRPEGDEHWFIISRDWFGWPDPPEFALLCFTADGRIAMGHDFHHWPQSWTRPAG
;
A
#
# COMPACT_ATOMS: atom_id res chain seq x y z
N MET A 1 -7.46 -21.29 18.29
CA MET A 1 -8.39 -21.09 17.15
C MET A 1 -7.94 -19.85 16.38
N MET A 2 -6.78 -19.90 15.72
CA MET A 2 -6.13 -18.75 15.07
C MET A 2 -5.54 -19.22 13.74
N ALA A 3 -6.23 -19.03 12.61
CA ALA A 3 -5.67 -19.08 11.25
C ALA A 3 -6.79 -18.95 10.19
N ARG A 4 -7.41 -17.77 10.07
CA ARG A 4 -8.29 -17.49 8.91
C ARG A 4 -8.17 -16.09 8.32
N TRP A 5 -7.24 -15.26 8.84
CA TRP A 5 -7.22 -13.82 8.55
C TRP A 5 -6.07 -13.35 7.64
N CYS A 6 -5.05 -14.18 7.37
CA CYS A 6 -4.03 -13.88 6.35
C CYS A 6 -4.50 -14.18 4.92
N LYS A 7 -5.64 -14.84 4.73
CA LYS A 7 -6.25 -15.02 3.41
C LYS A 7 -6.98 -13.75 2.90
N GLY A 8 -7.17 -12.77 3.79
CA GLY A 8 -8.11 -11.65 3.59
C GLY A 8 -7.56 -10.43 2.85
N LEU A 9 -6.25 -10.20 2.81
CA LEU A 9 -5.69 -9.03 2.11
C LEU A 9 -5.80 -9.18 0.58
N ARG A 10 -5.43 -10.34 0.05
CA ARG A 10 -5.51 -10.67 -1.38
C ARG A 10 -6.96 -10.72 -1.90
N GLU A 11 -7.90 -11.31 -1.15
CA GLU A 11 -9.33 -11.35 -1.53
C GLU A 11 -10.00 -9.97 -1.41
N VAL A 12 -9.51 -9.09 -0.53
CA VAL A 12 -10.02 -7.73 -0.37
C VAL A 12 -9.42 -6.76 -1.39
N ALA A 13 -8.17 -6.96 -1.81
CA ALA A 13 -7.43 -6.04 -2.69
C ALA A 13 -7.42 -6.44 -4.17
N LEU A 14 -7.42 -7.74 -4.50
CA LEU A 14 -7.00 -8.21 -5.82
C LEU A 14 -8.04 -9.13 -6.47
N GLY A 15 -9.05 -8.51 -7.08
CA GLY A 15 -9.71 -9.12 -8.24
C GLY A 15 -8.75 -9.09 -9.42
N SER A 16 -8.45 -10.27 -10.00
CA SER A 16 -7.56 -10.56 -11.12
C SER A 16 -6.85 -9.34 -11.76
N ALA A 17 -5.57 -9.17 -11.44
CA ALA A 17 -4.67 -8.29 -12.18
C ALA A 17 -4.64 -8.74 -13.66
N SER A 18 -5.27 -7.97 -14.55
CA SER A 18 -5.10 -8.14 -15.99
C SER A 18 -5.24 -6.81 -16.70
N SER A 19 -4.19 -5.99 -16.62
CA SER A 19 -3.76 -5.19 -17.76
C SER A 19 -2.24 -5.25 -17.82
N LYS A 20 -1.70 -5.30 -19.04
CA LYS A 20 -0.25 -5.40 -19.29
C LYS A 20 0.52 -4.14 -18.87
N ASP A 21 -0.19 -3.07 -18.48
CA ASP A 21 0.34 -1.70 -18.51
C ASP A 21 0.34 -0.99 -17.14
N GLY A 22 -0.20 -1.60 -16.08
CA GLY A 22 -0.12 -1.07 -14.71
C GLY A 22 -1.45 -0.61 -14.11
N TYR A 23 -1.49 -0.57 -12.78
CA TYR A 23 -2.64 -0.18 -11.95
C TYR A 23 -2.97 1.33 -12.07
N GLY A 24 -4.24 1.71 -11.94
CA GLY A 24 -4.69 3.12 -11.93
C GLY A 24 -4.97 3.72 -13.31
N GLN A 25 -5.23 2.88 -14.33
CA GLN A 25 -5.57 3.33 -15.68
C GLN A 25 -7.08 3.31 -15.96
N THR A 26 -7.87 2.66 -15.11
CA THR A 26 -9.31 2.52 -15.31
C THR A 26 -10.11 2.91 -14.06
N LEU A 27 -11.33 3.44 -14.26
CA LEU A 27 -12.28 3.72 -13.17
C LEU A 27 -12.60 2.49 -12.32
N ALA A 28 -12.55 1.29 -12.91
CA ALA A 28 -12.78 0.05 -12.20
C ALA A 28 -11.65 -0.24 -11.21
N ASP A 29 -10.40 0.07 -11.57
CA ASP A 29 -9.25 -0.09 -10.68
C ASP A 29 -9.30 0.94 -9.56
N ASP A 30 -9.67 2.18 -9.84
CA ASP A 30 -9.83 3.23 -8.82
C ASP A 30 -10.94 2.89 -7.82
N LEU A 31 -12.09 2.42 -8.31
CA LEU A 31 -13.20 2.00 -7.45
C LEU A 31 -12.81 0.78 -6.60
N ARG A 32 -12.09 -0.18 -7.19
CA ARG A 32 -11.54 -1.33 -6.45
C ARG A 32 -10.60 -0.84 -5.35
N ALA A 33 -9.66 0.05 -5.67
CA ALA A 33 -8.73 0.65 -4.72
C ALA A 33 -9.47 1.25 -3.53
N LEU A 34 -10.49 2.06 -3.81
CA LEU A 34 -11.29 2.74 -2.81
C LEU A 34 -12.05 1.75 -1.91
N ILE A 35 -12.65 0.71 -2.48
CA ILE A 35 -13.35 -0.33 -1.72
C ILE A 35 -12.38 -1.11 -0.84
N SER A 36 -11.24 -1.52 -1.39
CA SER A 36 -10.20 -2.24 -0.68
C SER A 36 -9.65 -1.40 0.47
N PHE A 37 -9.30 -0.13 0.22
CA PHE A 37 -8.82 0.78 1.25
C PHE A 37 -9.85 0.99 2.37
N ARG A 38 -11.13 1.18 2.02
CA ARG A 38 -12.24 1.32 3.00
C ARG A 38 -12.39 0.10 3.90
N ARG A 39 -12.06 -1.10 3.41
CA ARG A 39 -12.05 -2.32 4.21
C ARG A 39 -10.78 -2.40 5.07
N LEU A 40 -9.60 -2.14 4.48
CA LEU A 40 -8.31 -2.20 5.17
C LEU A 40 -8.20 -1.21 6.33
N ARG A 41 -8.73 0.02 6.19
CA ARG A 41 -8.74 1.03 7.26
C ARG A 41 -9.58 0.66 8.49
N LYS A 42 -10.30 -0.47 8.45
CA LYS A 42 -11.08 -1.00 9.57
C LYS A 42 -10.43 -2.23 10.21
N VAL A 43 -9.39 -2.79 9.58
CA VAL A 43 -8.67 -3.96 10.07
C VAL A 43 -7.51 -3.51 10.94
N GLN A 44 -7.19 -4.30 11.98
CA GLN A 44 -5.99 -4.09 12.77
C GLN A 44 -4.76 -4.52 11.99
N LEU A 45 -3.98 -3.55 11.53
CA LEU A 45 -2.74 -3.78 10.81
C LEU A 45 -1.57 -3.21 11.60
N THR A 46 -0.65 -4.08 11.99
CA THR A 46 0.66 -3.68 12.51
C THR A 46 1.62 -3.52 11.34
N TRP A 47 2.21 -2.33 11.25
CA TRP A 47 3.23 -2.02 10.26
C TRP A 47 4.63 -2.18 10.87
N GLN A 48 5.59 -2.52 10.02
CA GLN A 48 7.00 -2.66 10.37
C GLN A 48 7.78 -1.44 9.92
N ASP A 49 8.93 -1.23 10.56
CA ASP A 49 9.87 -0.21 10.17
C ASP A 49 10.38 -0.51 8.74
N PRO A 50 10.45 0.49 7.84
CA PRO A 50 11.00 0.33 6.49
C PRO A 50 12.39 -0.32 6.46
N ALA A 51 13.26 -0.05 7.44
CA ALA A 51 14.59 -0.63 7.57
C ALA A 51 14.55 -2.14 7.87
N SER A 52 13.40 -2.69 8.27
CA SER A 52 13.21 -4.14 8.39
C SER A 52 13.10 -4.84 7.03
N TYR A 53 12.95 -4.10 5.93
CA TYR A 53 13.01 -4.65 4.58
C TYR A 53 14.43 -5.12 4.27
N ALA A 54 14.60 -6.41 3.98
CA ALA A 54 15.88 -6.98 3.59
C ALA A 54 16.23 -6.58 2.14
N GLY A 55 16.82 -5.39 1.96
CA GLY A 55 17.32 -4.91 0.68
C GLY A 55 17.13 -3.41 0.47
N ASP A 56 17.40 -2.95 -0.74
CA ASP A 56 17.12 -1.57 -1.15
C ASP A 56 15.71 -1.49 -1.75
N ILE A 57 14.79 -0.89 -1.00
CA ILE A 57 13.38 -0.68 -1.40
C ILE A 57 13.29 0.08 -2.73
N HIS A 58 14.12 1.11 -2.93
CA HIS A 58 14.07 1.92 -4.14
C HIS A 58 14.67 1.22 -5.35
N ALA A 59 15.69 0.39 -5.16
CA ALA A 59 16.22 -0.45 -6.23
C ALA A 59 15.22 -1.53 -6.64
N ARG A 60 14.50 -2.13 -5.68
CA ARG A 60 13.52 -3.19 -5.97
C ARG A 60 12.21 -2.65 -6.54
N PHE A 61 11.72 -1.54 -5.99
CA PHE A 61 10.45 -0.92 -6.35
C PHE A 61 10.66 0.53 -6.81
N PRO A 62 11.27 0.75 -7.99
CA PRO A 62 11.65 2.09 -8.44
C PRO A 62 10.46 3.04 -8.59
N LEU A 63 9.25 2.50 -8.77
CA LEU A 63 8.03 3.30 -8.88
C LEU A 63 7.62 3.96 -7.56
N ILE A 64 8.10 3.52 -6.40
CA ILE A 64 7.79 4.12 -5.10
C ILE A 64 8.06 5.62 -5.08
N ARG A 65 9.17 6.06 -5.71
CA ARG A 65 9.59 7.47 -5.75
C ARG A 65 8.62 8.38 -6.50
N ARG A 66 7.69 7.83 -7.27
CA ARG A 66 6.64 8.62 -7.95
C ARG A 66 5.53 9.06 -6.99
N PHE A 67 5.41 8.39 -5.84
CA PHE A 67 4.30 8.58 -4.92
C PHE A 67 4.68 9.40 -3.69
N GLY A 68 5.97 9.62 -3.44
CA GLY A 68 6.46 10.44 -2.36
C GLY A 68 7.93 10.17 -2.09
N ASP A 69 8.45 10.88 -1.11
CA ASP A 69 9.89 10.95 -0.83
C ASP A 69 10.31 9.95 0.25
N THR A 70 9.42 9.69 1.20
CA THR A 70 9.73 8.92 2.41
C THR A 70 8.85 7.68 2.52
N VAL A 71 9.46 6.51 2.66
CA VAL A 71 8.73 5.28 3.02
C VAL A 71 8.57 5.30 4.53
N GLU A 72 7.33 5.42 5.01
CA GLU A 72 7.00 5.50 6.43
C GLU A 72 6.88 4.12 7.06
N ALA A 73 6.40 3.15 6.30
CA ALA A 73 6.07 1.85 6.85
C ALA A 73 6.09 0.75 5.79
N TYR A 74 6.42 -0.46 6.23
CA TYR A 74 6.48 -1.65 5.40
C TYR A 74 5.69 -2.80 6.02
N ARG A 75 5.09 -3.64 5.18
CA ARG A 75 4.50 -4.91 5.60
C ARG A 75 4.55 -5.94 4.47
N PRO A 76 5.23 -7.09 4.64
CA PRO A 76 5.07 -8.22 3.75
C PRO A 76 3.75 -8.94 4.03
N GLU A 77 3.07 -9.40 2.98
CA GLU A 77 1.93 -10.32 3.11
C GLU A 77 1.97 -11.35 1.96
N GLY A 78 2.48 -12.55 2.23
CA GLY A 78 2.74 -13.54 1.19
C GLY A 78 3.76 -13.03 0.17
N ASP A 79 3.37 -13.03 -1.11
CA ASP A 79 4.20 -12.53 -2.24
C ASP A 79 4.01 -11.03 -2.50
N GLU A 80 3.25 -10.35 -1.65
CA GLU A 80 2.95 -8.93 -1.78
C GLU A 80 3.78 -8.10 -0.78
N HIS A 81 4.20 -6.93 -1.25
CA HIS A 81 4.92 -5.95 -0.45
C HIS A 81 4.09 -4.68 -0.34
N TRP A 82 3.65 -4.40 0.88
CA TRP A 82 2.84 -3.24 1.19
C TRP A 82 3.71 -2.13 1.78
N PHE A 83 3.51 -0.91 1.31
CA PHE A 83 4.23 0.26 1.77
C PHE A 83 3.26 1.41 2.05
N ILE A 84 3.58 2.20 3.07
CA ILE A 84 3.03 3.53 3.25
C ILE A 84 4.13 4.53 2.93
N ILE A 85 3.81 5.48 2.07
CA ILE A 85 4.72 6.54 1.64
C ILE A 85 4.11 7.87 2.08
N SER A 86 4.93 8.75 2.64
CA SER A 86 4.57 10.15 2.92
C SER A 86 5.17 11.09 1.88
N ARG A 87 4.55 12.25 1.77
CA ARG A 87 4.96 13.34 0.89
C ARG A 87 5.30 14.54 1.75
N ASP A 88 6.33 15.29 1.38
CA ASP A 88 6.66 16.54 2.05
C ASP A 88 5.71 17.68 1.60
N TRP A 89 5.11 17.56 0.41
CA TRP A 89 4.06 18.43 -0.10
C TRP A 89 2.68 17.75 0.00
N PHE A 90 1.75 18.34 0.75
CA PHE A 90 0.39 17.82 0.86
C PHE A 90 -0.62 18.88 1.29
N GLY A 91 -1.89 18.62 0.97
CA GLY A 91 -3.01 19.52 1.26
C GLY A 91 -3.34 20.43 0.09
N TRP A 92 -4.57 20.94 0.01
CA TRP A 92 -5.08 21.58 -1.22
C TRP A 92 -4.18 22.73 -1.71
N PRO A 93 -3.75 22.74 -2.98
CA PRO A 93 -4.19 21.89 -4.10
C PRO A 93 -3.43 20.57 -4.28
N ASP A 94 -2.46 20.28 -3.42
CA ASP A 94 -1.61 19.09 -3.46
C ASP A 94 -2.35 17.81 -2.99
N PRO A 95 -1.82 16.62 -3.36
CA PRO A 95 -2.38 15.34 -2.95
C PRO A 95 -2.42 15.14 -1.42
N PRO A 96 -3.17 14.12 -0.95
CA PRO A 96 -3.12 13.71 0.44
C PRO A 96 -1.71 13.33 0.91
N GLU A 97 -1.43 13.49 2.20
CA GLU A 97 -0.10 13.27 2.81
C GLU A 97 0.45 11.86 2.55
N PHE A 98 -0.40 10.84 2.60
CA PHE A 98 0.03 9.46 2.50
C PHE A 98 -0.46 8.76 1.23
N ALA A 99 0.34 7.81 0.76
CA ALA A 99 -0.04 6.82 -0.25
C ALA A 99 0.16 5.40 0.31
N LEU A 100 -0.85 4.55 0.15
CA LEU A 100 -0.77 3.11 0.36
C LEU A 100 -0.47 2.45 -0.98
N LEU A 101 0.65 1.73 -1.07
CA LEU A 101 1.00 0.94 -2.25
C LEU A 101 1.11 -0.54 -1.89
N CYS A 102 0.65 -1.40 -2.80
CA CYS A 102 0.93 -2.83 -2.79
C CYS A 102 1.68 -3.17 -4.07
N PHE A 103 2.82 -3.84 -3.94
CA PHE A 103 3.58 -4.40 -5.04
C PHE A 103 3.47 -5.91 -5.04
N THR A 104 3.32 -6.49 -6.22
CA THR A 104 3.53 -7.92 -6.44
C THR A 104 5.01 -8.27 -6.32
N ALA A 105 5.32 -9.56 -6.13
CA ALA A 105 6.70 -10.04 -6.03
C ALA A 105 7.57 -9.65 -7.24
N ASP A 106 7.00 -9.51 -8.44
CA ASP A 106 7.71 -9.07 -9.65
C ASP A 106 7.83 -7.54 -9.80
N GLY A 107 7.45 -6.78 -8.78
CA GLY A 107 7.64 -5.33 -8.70
C GLY A 107 6.57 -4.50 -9.42
N ARG A 108 5.45 -5.09 -9.84
CA ARG A 108 4.32 -4.35 -10.40
C ARG A 108 3.43 -3.81 -9.29
N ILE A 109 2.80 -2.66 -9.53
CA ILE A 109 1.79 -2.12 -8.61
C ILE A 109 0.53 -2.96 -8.74
N ALA A 110 0.11 -3.56 -7.62
CA ALA A 110 -1.11 -4.32 -7.48
C ALA A 110 -2.25 -3.46 -6.92
N MET A 111 -1.92 -2.42 -6.14
CA MET A 111 -2.86 -1.45 -5.59
C MET A 111 -2.14 -0.14 -5.25
N GLY A 112 -2.83 0.99 -5.44
CA GLY A 112 -2.42 2.30 -4.95
C GLY A 112 -3.62 3.11 -4.44
N HIS A 113 -3.49 3.79 -3.32
CA HIS A 113 -4.54 4.69 -2.82
C HIS A 113 -3.98 5.81 -1.93
N ASP A 114 -4.41 7.05 -2.17
CA ASP A 114 -4.01 8.20 -1.35
C ASP A 114 -4.95 8.39 -0.15
N PHE A 115 -4.42 8.88 0.97
CA PHE A 115 -5.20 9.18 2.16
C PHE A 115 -4.56 10.26 3.04
N HIS A 116 -5.40 11.02 3.77
CA HIS A 116 -4.94 12.17 4.56
C HIS A 116 -4.44 11.84 5.96
N HIS A 117 -4.99 10.80 6.58
CA HIS A 117 -4.72 10.52 7.99
C HIS A 117 -4.48 9.03 8.21
N TRP A 118 -3.45 8.75 9.00
CA TRP A 118 -3.15 7.40 9.44
C TRP A 118 -4.38 6.74 10.09
N PRO A 119 -4.87 5.60 9.57
CA PRO A 119 -6.03 4.94 10.15
C PRO A 119 -5.81 4.56 11.62
N GLN A 120 -6.78 4.88 12.47
CA GLN A 120 -6.70 4.59 13.92
C GLN A 120 -6.56 3.10 14.23
N SER A 121 -7.02 2.22 13.34
CA SER A 121 -6.86 0.77 13.51
C SER A 121 -5.47 0.26 13.14
N TRP A 122 -4.60 1.11 12.59
CA TRP A 122 -3.26 0.71 12.18
C TRP A 122 -2.23 1.14 13.22
N THR A 123 -1.35 0.23 13.59
CA THR A 123 -0.22 0.53 14.46
C THR A 123 0.94 1.02 13.60
N ARG A 124 1.44 2.24 13.88
CA ARG A 124 2.66 2.78 13.26
C ARG A 124 3.88 1.95 13.68
N PRO A 125 4.93 1.87 12.86
CA PRO A 125 6.21 1.36 13.31
C PRO A 125 6.73 2.21 14.49
N ALA A 126 7.44 1.57 15.41
CA ALA A 126 8.22 2.31 16.41
C ALA A 126 9.40 2.93 15.67
N GLY A 127 9.44 4.26 15.60
CA GLY A 127 10.61 4.99 15.10
C GLY A 127 11.76 5.02 16.10
#